data_AF-A0A6A0AJ63-F1
#
_entry.id   AF-A0A6A0AJ63-F1
#
_cell.length_a   1.000
_cell.length_b   1.000
_cell.length_c   1.000
_cell.angle_alpha   90.00
_cell.angle_beta   90.00
_cell.angle_gamma   90.00
#
_symmetry.space_group_name_H-M   'P 1'
#
loop_
_entity.id
_entity.type
_entity.pdbx_description
1 polymer ?
#
loop_
_entity_poly.entity_id
_entity_poly.type
_entity_poly.pdbx_seq_one_letter_code
_entity_poly.pdbx_strand_id
1 'polypeptide(L)'
;VGADAVSHGATGKGNDQVRFEVSYYSLKPDIKVIAPWREWTMTSRTDMIQYAEKFGIPVPAAKRDEPPFSMDANLLHISYEGNALEDPWDAPSEDMFTRSVSPEK
;
A
#
# COMPACT_ATOMS: atom_id res chain seq x y z
N VAL A 1 16.64 -10.76 -17.30
CA VAL A 1 15.65 -11.76 -16.83
C VAL A 1 14.53 -12.09 -17.82
N GLY A 2 14.36 -11.40 -18.96
CA GLY A 2 13.49 -11.89 -20.06
C GLY A 2 12.03 -12.14 -19.66
N ALA A 3 11.47 -11.33 -18.76
CA ALA A 3 10.13 -11.55 -18.21
C ALA A 3 9.00 -11.20 -19.20
N ASP A 4 7.94 -12.00 -19.17
CA ASP A 4 6.75 -11.85 -20.03
C ASP A 4 5.70 -10.88 -19.45
N ALA A 5 5.76 -10.62 -18.14
CA ALA A 5 4.77 -9.84 -17.40
C ALA A 5 5.41 -9.00 -16.29
N VAL A 6 4.65 -8.02 -15.82
CA VAL A 6 4.93 -7.23 -14.60
C VAL A 6 3.76 -7.38 -13.62
N SER A 7 4.04 -7.25 -12.32
CA SER A 7 3.02 -7.30 -11.26
C SER A 7 3.19 -6.14 -10.29
N HIS A 8 2.09 -5.61 -9.76
CA HIS A 8 2.11 -4.57 -8.73
C HIS A 8 1.10 -4.84 -7.61
N GLY A 9 1.39 -4.30 -6.43
CA GLY A 9 0.56 -4.44 -5.23
C GLY A 9 -0.39 -3.27 -4.93
N ALA A 10 -0.49 -2.28 -5.83
CA ALA A 10 -1.45 -1.17 -5.63
C ALA A 10 -2.90 -1.68 -5.58
N THR A 11 -3.71 -1.08 -4.70
CA THR A 11 -5.12 -1.45 -4.52
C THR A 11 -5.98 -0.96 -5.69
N GLY A 12 -7.17 -1.55 -5.86
CA GLY A 12 -8.13 -1.14 -6.89
C GLY A 12 -8.80 0.23 -6.66
N LYS A 13 -8.60 0.85 -5.50
CA LYS A 13 -9.22 2.15 -5.14
C LYS A 13 -8.26 3.34 -5.27
N GLY A 14 -6.95 3.10 -5.18
CA GLY A 14 -5.94 4.14 -5.16
C GLY A 14 -5.50 4.61 -6.55
N ASN A 15 -4.75 5.72 -6.57
CA ASN A 15 -4.20 6.30 -7.80
C ASN A 15 -2.98 5.53 -8.35
N ASP A 16 -2.25 4.80 -7.49
CA ASP A 16 -1.00 4.15 -7.89
C ASP A 16 -1.17 3.08 -8.96
N GLN A 17 -2.32 2.38 -9.00
CA GLN A 17 -2.58 1.41 -10.08
C GLN A 17 -2.53 2.09 -11.46
N VAL A 18 -3.09 3.30 -11.58
CA VAL A 18 -3.10 4.06 -12.84
C VAL A 18 -1.69 4.52 -13.16
N ARG A 19 -0.96 5.05 -12.16
CA ARG A 19 0.42 5.53 -12.32
C ARG A 19 1.34 4.41 -12.82
N PHE A 20 1.26 3.22 -12.21
CA PHE A 20 2.05 2.06 -12.63
C PHE A 20 1.66 1.60 -14.02
N GLU A 21 0.38 1.36 -14.29
CA GLU A 21 -0.06 0.77 -15.55
C GLU A 21 0.15 1.68 -16.75
N VAL A 22 -0.17 2.98 -16.63
CA VAL A 22 0.12 3.95 -17.69
C VAL A 22 1.62 3.96 -18.00
N SER A 23 2.48 3.89 -16.98
CA SER A 23 3.92 3.82 -17.17
C SER A 23 4.36 2.52 -17.84
N TYR A 24 3.83 1.37 -17.41
CA TYR A 24 4.15 0.06 -18.00
C TYR A 24 3.75 0.00 -19.47
N TYR A 25 2.54 0.43 -19.81
CA TYR A 25 2.05 0.44 -21.18
C TYR A 25 2.77 1.47 -22.04
N SER A 26 3.21 2.60 -21.48
CA SER A 26 4.03 3.58 -22.21
C SER A 26 5.41 3.03 -22.58
N LEU A 27 5.99 2.15 -21.75
CA LEU A 27 7.31 1.57 -21.97
C LEU A 27 7.27 0.29 -22.82
N LYS A 28 6.24 -0.54 -22.64
CA LYS A 28 6.00 -1.76 -23.40
C LYS A 28 4.49 -1.99 -23.52
N PRO A 29 3.84 -1.49 -24.59
CA PRO A 29 2.38 -1.52 -24.73
C PRO A 29 1.75 -2.91 -24.59
N ASP A 30 2.46 -3.94 -25.07
CA ASP A 30 1.98 -5.33 -25.04
C ASP A 30 2.39 -6.09 -23.77
N ILE A 31 2.93 -5.41 -22.75
CA ILE A 31 3.29 -6.09 -21.49
C ILE A 31 2.03 -6.57 -20.78
N LYS A 32 2.04 -7.83 -20.32
CA LYS A 32 0.99 -8.33 -19.44
C LYS A 32 1.18 -7.73 -18.05
N VAL A 33 0.15 -7.06 -17.53
CA VAL A 33 0.10 -6.59 -16.14
C VAL A 33 -0.73 -7.56 -15.32
N ILE A 34 -0.23 -7.92 -14.13
CA ILE A 34 -0.94 -8.73 -13.13
C ILE A 34 -1.14 -7.85 -11.89
N ALA A 35 -2.39 -7.65 -11.50
CA ALA A 35 -2.74 -6.79 -10.36
C ALA A 35 -3.59 -7.59 -9.36
N PRO A 36 -2.95 -8.34 -8.44
CA PRO A 36 -3.65 -9.31 -7.58
C PRO A 36 -4.84 -8.71 -6.82
N TRP A 37 -4.73 -7.48 -6.33
CA TRP A 37 -5.80 -6.77 -5.62
C TRP A 37 -7.08 -6.55 -6.42
N ARG A 38 -7.05 -6.68 -7.75
CA ARG A 38 -8.24 -6.62 -8.61
C ARG A 38 -8.71 -8.00 -9.09
N GLU A 39 -7.88 -9.02 -8.96
CA GLU A 39 -8.13 -10.34 -9.54
C GLU A 39 -8.54 -11.37 -8.49
N TRP A 40 -7.98 -11.29 -7.29
CA TRP A 40 -8.23 -12.26 -6.24
C TRP A 40 -9.48 -11.94 -5.42
N THR A 41 -9.86 -12.85 -4.52
CA THR A 41 -11.01 -12.69 -3.62
C THR A 41 -10.63 -12.29 -2.19
N MET A 42 -9.34 -12.05 -1.92
CA MET A 42 -8.88 -11.64 -0.59
C MET A 42 -9.14 -10.15 -0.40
N THR A 43 -9.90 -9.81 0.65
CA THR A 43 -10.41 -8.45 0.88
C THR A 43 -9.92 -7.84 2.18
N SER A 44 -9.39 -8.66 3.10
CA SER A 44 -8.95 -8.21 4.41
C SER A 44 -7.51 -8.59 4.73
N ARG A 45 -6.92 -7.93 5.74
CA ARG A 45 -5.64 -8.32 6.32
C ARG A 45 -5.68 -9.74 6.87
N THR A 46 -6.79 -10.11 7.50
CA THR A 46 -7.02 -11.46 8.03
C THR A 46 -6.94 -12.52 6.93
N ASP A 47 -7.56 -12.27 5.77
CA ASP A 47 -7.48 -13.17 4.61
C ASP A 47 -6.03 -13.36 4.16
N MET A 48 -5.27 -12.27 4.09
CA MET A 48 -3.85 -12.31 3.72
C MET A 48 -2.98 -13.06 4.75
N ILE A 49 -3.27 -12.91 6.05
CA ILE A 49 -2.56 -13.65 7.10
C ILE A 49 -2.87 -15.15 6.99
N GLN A 50 -4.13 -15.53 6.80
CA GLN A 50 -4.52 -16.93 6.61
C GLN A 50 -3.89 -17.53 5.35
N TYR A 51 -3.84 -16.77 4.26
CA TYR A 51 -3.14 -17.17 3.05
C TYR A 51 -1.64 -17.38 3.32
N ALA A 52 -0.99 -16.43 3.99
CA ALA A 52 0.42 -16.54 4.34
C ALA A 52 0.70 -17.78 5.21
N GLU A 53 -0.11 -18.02 6.25
CA GLU A 53 0.00 -19.20 7.12
C GLU A 53 -0.18 -20.51 6.36
N LYS A 54 -1.22 -20.59 5.51
CA LYS A 54 -1.50 -21.77 4.68
C LYS A 54 -0.33 -22.15 3.78
N PHE A 55 0.41 -21.17 3.27
CA PHE A 55 1.54 -21.39 2.37
C PHE A 55 2.91 -21.25 3.05
N GLY A 56 2.96 -21.18 4.38
CA GLY A 56 4.21 -21.12 5.13
C GLY A 56 5.01 -19.83 4.95
N ILE A 57 4.37 -18.72 4.59
CA ILE A 57 4.98 -17.40 4.43
C ILE A 57 5.07 -16.73 5.82
N PRO A 58 6.27 -16.44 6.34
CA PRO A 58 6.41 -15.85 7.67
C PRO A 58 5.91 -14.40 7.71
N VAL A 59 4.96 -14.12 8.62
CA VAL A 59 4.44 -12.77 8.88
C VAL A 59 4.94 -12.27 10.24
N PRO A 60 5.66 -11.14 10.31
CA PRO A 60 6.11 -10.57 11.57
C PRO A 60 4.93 -10.27 12.51
N ALA A 61 5.06 -10.57 13.81
CA ALA A 61 3.99 -10.35 14.79
C ALA A 61 3.51 -8.88 14.83
N ALA A 62 4.44 -7.93 14.78
CA ALA A 62 4.15 -6.49 14.73
C ALA A 62 3.40 -6.04 13.47
N LYS A 63 3.28 -6.91 12.46
CA LYS A 63 2.52 -6.68 11.24
C LYS A 63 1.26 -7.55 11.19
N ARG A 64 0.79 -8.12 12.29
CA ARG A 64 -0.51 -8.82 12.29
C ARG A 64 -1.68 -7.85 12.43
N ASP A 65 -1.54 -6.84 13.28
CA ASP A 65 -2.56 -5.81 13.46
C ASP A 65 -2.54 -4.79 12.30
N GLU A 66 -3.68 -4.12 12.12
CA GLU A 66 -3.78 -3.03 11.15
C GLU A 66 -3.05 -1.79 11.67
N PRO A 67 -2.22 -1.15 10.84
CA PRO A 67 -1.56 0.08 11.24
C PRO A 67 -2.60 1.21 11.40
N PRO A 68 -2.33 2.20 12.28
CA PRO A 68 -3.26 3.31 12.54
C PRO A 68 -3.50 4.21 11.33
N PHE A 69 -2.63 4.14 10.32
CA PHE A 69 -2.72 4.83 9.05
C PHE A 69 -1.90 4.09 7.99
N SER A 70 -2.24 4.29 6.72
CA SER A 70 -1.40 3.94 5.57
C SER A 70 -0.32 5.01 5.39
N MET A 71 0.90 4.59 5.08
CA MET A 71 2.06 5.48 5.01
C MET A 71 2.92 5.13 3.79
N ASP A 72 3.26 6.13 2.99
CA ASP A 72 4.30 6.05 1.95
C ASP A 72 5.36 7.12 2.21
N ALA A 73 6.63 6.75 2.10
CA ALA A 73 7.74 7.63 2.43
C ALA A 73 8.90 7.44 1.46
N ASN A 74 9.39 8.55 0.90
CA ASN A 74 10.58 8.59 0.05
C ASN A 74 11.47 9.78 0.46
N LEU A 75 12.49 10.12 -0.33
CA LEU A 75 13.39 11.23 0.03
C LEU A 75 12.67 12.59 0.01
N LEU A 76 11.72 12.77 -0.91
CA LEU A 76 11.06 14.05 -1.17
C LEU A 76 9.95 14.34 -0.16
N HIS A 77 9.15 13.33 0.19
CA HIS A 77 8.00 13.51 1.08
C HIS A 77 7.65 12.25 1.87
N ILE A 78 6.74 12.43 2.82
CA ILE A 78 5.98 11.36 3.46
C ILE A 78 4.48 11.69 3.37
N SER A 79 3.67 10.70 3.06
CA SER A 79 2.20 10.80 3.05
C SER A 79 1.59 9.84 4.07
N TYR A 80 0.47 10.26 4.64
CA TYR A 80 -0.33 9.50 5.60
C TYR A 80 -1.80 9.57 5.19
N GLU A 81 -2.52 8.46 5.25
CA GLU A 81 -3.95 8.39 4.91
C GLU A 81 -4.65 7.24 5.65
N GLY A 82 -5.98 7.18 5.58
CA GLY A 82 -6.76 6.05 6.09
C GLY A 82 -7.02 6.08 7.59
N ASN A 83 -7.95 5.21 8.01
CA ASN A 83 -8.30 4.94 9.41
C ASN A 83 -8.58 6.22 10.20
N ALA A 84 -7.74 6.56 11.18
CA ALA A 84 -7.94 7.71 12.06
C ALA A 84 -7.92 9.07 11.33
N LEU A 85 -7.50 9.10 10.06
CA LEU A 85 -7.41 10.32 9.25
C LEU A 85 -8.58 10.49 8.27
N GLU A 86 -9.53 9.55 8.22
CA GLU A 86 -10.68 9.63 7.30
C GLU A 86 -11.77 10.59 7.78
N ASP A 87 -11.84 10.90 9.08
CA ASP A 87 -12.72 11.94 9.61
C ASP A 87 -11.98 13.30 9.59
N PRO A 88 -12.37 14.24 8.71
CA PRO A 88 -11.72 15.55 8.64
C PRO A 88 -12.01 16.45 9.86
N TRP A 89 -12.91 16.05 10.76
CA TRP A 89 -13.20 16.77 11.99
C TRP A 89 -12.26 16.38 13.14
N ASP A 90 -11.57 15.24 13.02
CA ASP A 90 -10.59 14.76 13.99
C ASP A 90 -9.19 15.26 13.62
N ALA A 91 -8.46 15.77 14.62
CA ALA A 91 -7.08 16.22 14.43
C ALA A 91 -6.12 15.01 14.34
N PRO A 92 -5.08 15.06 13.49
CA PRO A 92 -4.09 14.00 13.43
C PRO A 92 -3.27 13.92 14.73
N SER A 93 -2.90 12.71 15.13
CA SER A 93 -2.05 12.48 16.31
C SER A 93 -0.61 12.96 16.07
N GLU A 94 0.03 13.56 17.09
CA GLU A 94 1.41 14.06 16.99
C GLU A 94 2.42 12.95 16.66
N ASP A 95 2.18 11.72 17.13
CA ASP A 95 3.06 10.56 16.92
C ASP A 95 3.11 10.10 15.46
N MET A 96 2.19 10.58 14.63
CA MET A 96 2.20 10.34 13.18
C MET A 96 3.41 10.98 12.52
N PHE A 97 3.82 12.18 12.93
CA PHE A 97 4.83 12.98 12.22
C PHE A 97 6.26 12.50 12.52
N THR A 98 6.89 11.86 11.54
CA THR A 98 8.23 11.27 11.71
C THR A 98 9.38 12.12 11.16
N ARG A 99 9.07 13.14 10.36
CA ARG A 99 10.07 13.95 9.63
C ARG A 99 10.03 15.45 9.90
N SER A 100 9.06 15.89 10.69
CA SER A 100 8.89 17.28 11.10
C SER A 100 8.61 17.33 12.60
N VAL A 101 8.94 18.45 13.22
CA VAL A 101 8.57 18.76 14.60
C VAL A 101 7.43 19.77 14.60
N SER A 102 6.64 19.79 15.68
CA SER A 102 5.61 20.82 15.86
C SER A 102 6.26 22.21 15.91
N PRO A 103 5.69 23.21 15.21
CA PRO A 103 6.17 24.59 15.27
C PRO A 103 5.92 25.28 16.62
N GLU A 104 5.10 24.68 17.49
CA GLU A 104 4.81 25.20 18.84
C GLU A 104 5.84 24.77 19.90
N LYS A 105 6.85 23.99 19.49
CA LYS A 105 7.96 23.53 20.33
C LYS A 105 9.24 24.33 20.10
#